data_AF-A0A101RSW2-F1
#
_entry.id   AF-A0A101RSW2-F1
#
_cell.length_a   1.000
_cell.length_b   1.000
_cell.length_c   1.000
_cell.angle_alpha   90.00
_cell.angle_beta   90.00
_cell.angle_gamma   90.00
#
_symmetry.space_group_name_H-M   'P 1'
#
loop_
_entity.id
_entity.type
_entity.pdbx_description
1 polymer ?
#
loop_
_entity_poly.entity_id
_entity_poly.type
_entity_poly.pdbx_seq_one_letter_code
_entity_poly.pdbx_strand_id
1 'polypeptide(L)'
;MPRLTVQGFGLDGAELRISAGLDIEPSTPLTATVRIGGPNGDVMRRTGVPVSVSGGAAVGSLLLDIRLPARSDDTGRPWPEVLHAMSHEPEWSLSVSVQDRAIGAARGRHGIVTGAGMHEGALDIAVGVRP
;
A
#
# COMPACT_ATOMS: atom_id res chain seq x y z
N MET A 1 -3.96 2.26 -18.57
CA MET A 1 -3.64 3.14 -17.42
C MET A 1 -2.94 2.28 -16.36
N PRO A 2 -1.91 2.79 -15.67
CA PRO A 2 -1.19 2.00 -14.68
C PRO A 2 -2.11 1.65 -13.51
N ARG A 3 -2.20 0.37 -13.18
CA ARG A 3 -3.03 -0.15 -12.09
C ARG A 3 -2.13 -0.63 -10.96
N LEU A 4 -2.43 -0.15 -9.75
CA LEU A 4 -1.78 -0.60 -8.51
C LEU A 4 -2.80 -1.37 -7.68
N THR A 5 -2.50 -2.63 -7.35
CA THR A 5 -3.40 -3.51 -6.59
C THR A 5 -2.67 -3.97 -5.33
N VAL A 6 -3.14 -3.59 -4.14
CA VAL A 6 -2.62 -4.14 -2.87
C VAL A 6 -3.06 -5.60 -2.76
N GLN A 7 -2.10 -6.51 -2.73
CA GLN A 7 -2.32 -7.96 -2.63
C GLN A 7 -2.41 -8.43 -1.18
N GLY A 8 -1.71 -7.74 -0.27
CA GLY A 8 -1.72 -8.08 1.16
C GLY A 8 -0.77 -7.22 1.96
N PHE A 9 -0.87 -7.31 3.27
CA PHE A 9 0.02 -6.66 4.22
C PHE A 9 0.16 -7.51 5.49
N GLY A 10 1.28 -7.38 6.19
CA GLY A 10 1.58 -8.17 7.39
C GLY A 10 2.91 -7.77 8.02
N LEU A 11 3.40 -8.57 8.97
CA LEU A 11 4.70 -8.33 9.59
C LEU A 11 5.81 -9.14 8.93
N ASP A 12 6.95 -8.50 8.74
CA ASP A 12 8.25 -9.14 8.56
C ASP A 12 9.11 -8.80 9.79
N GLY A 13 9.11 -9.69 10.78
CA GLY A 13 9.65 -9.39 12.11
C GLY A 13 8.89 -8.23 12.78
N ALA A 14 9.56 -7.08 12.93
CA ALA A 14 8.97 -5.87 13.52
C ALA A 14 8.56 -4.82 12.47
N GLU A 15 8.82 -5.07 11.19
CA GLU A 15 8.49 -4.16 10.10
C GLU A 15 7.10 -4.49 9.53
N LEU A 16 6.37 -3.45 9.12
CA LEU A 16 5.16 -3.65 8.33
C LEU A 16 5.55 -3.83 6.87
N ARG A 17 5.17 -4.97 6.30
CA ARG A 17 5.39 -5.34 4.91
C ARG A 17 4.07 -5.27 4.14
N ILE A 18 4.09 -4.69 2.96
CA ILE A 18 2.94 -4.57 2.06
C ILE A 18 3.36 -5.11 0.69
N SER A 19 2.55 -6.01 0.14
CA SER A 19 2.71 -6.57 -1.19
C SER A 19 1.68 -5.94 -2.13
N ALA A 20 2.13 -5.44 -3.28
CA ALA A 20 1.25 -4.85 -4.28
C ALA A 20 1.66 -5.24 -5.70
N GLY A 21 0.71 -5.38 -6.62
CA GLY A 21 0.94 -5.57 -8.05
C GLY A 21 0.85 -4.24 -8.80
N LEU A 22 1.75 -4.02 -9.75
CA LEU A 22 1.75 -2.86 -10.66
C LEU A 22 1.74 -3.32 -12.12
N ASP A 23 0.66 -3.01 -12.85
CA ASP A 23 0.43 -3.46 -14.23
C ASP A 23 1.18 -2.63 -15.30
N ILE A 24 2.35 -2.10 -14.93
CA ILE A 24 3.23 -1.37 -15.85
C ILE A 24 4.68 -1.55 -15.44
N GLU A 25 5.59 -1.47 -16.41
CA GLU A 25 7.02 -1.40 -16.16
C GLU A 25 7.40 0.04 -15.73
N PRO A 26 7.83 0.25 -14.47
CA PRO A 26 8.19 1.56 -13.96
C PRO A 26 9.62 1.95 -14.34
N SER A 27 9.88 3.24 -14.32
CA SER A 27 11.22 3.78 -14.13
C SER A 27 11.69 3.54 -12.70
N THR A 28 12.84 2.89 -12.53
CA THR A 28 13.48 2.73 -11.23
C THR A 28 14.38 3.94 -10.95
N PRO A 29 14.48 4.43 -9.70
CA PRO A 29 13.84 3.92 -8.47
C PRO A 29 12.38 4.40 -8.27
N LEU A 30 11.59 3.57 -7.59
CA LEU A 30 10.20 3.87 -7.22
C LEU A 30 10.08 4.26 -5.73
N THR A 31 9.18 5.20 -5.45
CA THR A 31 8.76 5.55 -4.09
C THR A 31 7.26 5.34 -3.92
N ALA A 32 6.88 4.58 -2.90
CA ALA A 32 5.49 4.43 -2.48
C ALA A 32 5.20 5.39 -1.32
N THR A 33 4.09 6.12 -1.40
CA THR A 33 3.47 6.75 -0.24
C THR A 33 2.47 5.77 0.35
N VAL A 34 2.66 5.43 1.62
CA VAL A 34 1.75 4.60 2.41
C VAL A 34 1.01 5.48 3.39
N ARG A 35 -0.32 5.32 3.44
CA ARG A 35 -1.20 5.96 4.42
C ARG A 35 -1.98 4.90 5.20
N ILE A 36 -1.93 4.98 6.52
CA ILE A 36 -2.75 4.18 7.43
C ILE A 36 -3.74 5.12 8.11
N GLY A 37 -5.03 4.91 7.86
CA GLY A 37 -6.12 5.60 8.51
C GLY A 37 -6.65 4.77 9.69
N GLY A 38 -6.91 5.45 10.80
CA GLY A 38 -7.51 4.86 12.00
C GLY A 38 -9.00 5.20 12.12
N PRO A 39 -9.60 4.88 13.28
CA PRO A 39 -10.98 5.22 13.59
C PRO A 39 -11.20 6.74 13.49
N ASN A 40 -12.42 7.15 13.17
CA ASN A 40 -12.80 8.56 12.95
C ASN A 40 -12.11 9.27 11.77
N GLY A 41 -11.36 8.56 10.93
CA GLY A 41 -10.70 9.11 9.74
C GLY A 41 -9.34 9.76 10.00
N ASP A 42 -8.82 9.62 11.22
CA ASP A 42 -7.50 10.13 11.58
C ASP A 42 -6.39 9.41 10.81
N VAL A 43 -5.31 10.14 10.51
CA VAL A 43 -4.14 9.58 9.83
C VAL A 43 -3.12 9.15 10.87
N MET A 44 -3.00 7.84 11.07
CA MET A 44 -2.07 7.23 12.02
C MET A 44 -0.65 7.14 11.46
N ARG A 45 -0.53 7.02 10.13
CA ARG A 45 0.76 7.03 9.45
C ARG A 45 0.62 7.60 8.05
N ARG A 46 1.56 8.46 7.65
CA ARG A 46 1.78 8.82 6.24
C ARG A 46 3.27 8.93 5.95
N THR A 47 3.81 8.03 5.13
CA THR A 47 5.25 7.99 4.87
C THR A 47 5.57 7.58 3.44
N GLY A 48 6.65 8.15 2.90
CA GLY A 48 7.24 7.73 1.63
C GLY A 48 8.33 6.70 1.89
N VAL A 49 8.25 5.55 1.25
CA VAL A 49 9.23 4.45 1.39
C VAL A 49 9.70 3.98 0.00
N PRO A 50 10.98 3.60 -0.12
CA PRO A 50 11.48 3.01 -1.35
C PRO A 50 10.76 1.68 -1.61
N VAL A 51 10.48 1.41 -2.89
CA VAL A 51 9.84 0.16 -3.31
C VAL A 51 10.89 -0.79 -3.84
N SER A 52 10.88 -2.02 -3.34
CA SER A 52 11.66 -3.11 -3.90
C SER A 52 10.82 -3.87 -4.93
N VAL A 53 11.32 -4.01 -6.16
CA VAL A 53 10.63 -4.78 -7.19
C VAL A 53 11.09 -6.23 -7.08
N SER A 54 10.17 -7.14 -6.77
CA SER A 54 10.43 -8.58 -6.75
C SER A 54 10.10 -9.13 -8.13
N GLY A 55 11.07 -9.72 -8.83
CA GLY A 55 10.96 -10.19 -10.23
C GLY A 55 10.03 -11.39 -10.48
N GLY A 56 8.94 -11.53 -9.72
CA GLY A 56 7.92 -12.56 -9.87
C GLY A 56 6.61 -11.95 -10.36
N ALA A 57 6.60 -11.53 -11.61
CA ALA A 57 5.42 -10.99 -12.28
C ALA A 57 4.74 -12.07 -13.12
N ALA A 58 3.42 -12.26 -12.98
CA ALA A 58 2.65 -12.77 -14.11
C ALA A 58 2.83 -11.79 -15.28
N VAL A 59 2.89 -12.28 -16.52
CA VAL A 59 3.15 -11.46 -17.72
C VAL A 59 2.32 -10.17 -17.69
N GLY A 60 2.97 -9.03 -17.46
CA GLY A 60 2.34 -7.71 -17.42
C GLY A 60 2.11 -7.06 -16.04
N SER A 61 2.42 -7.70 -14.91
CA SER A 61 2.26 -7.09 -13.56
C SER A 61 3.46 -7.33 -12.64
N LEU A 62 4.19 -6.26 -12.27
CA LEU A 62 5.31 -6.33 -11.32
C LEU A 62 4.85 -6.46 -9.88
N LEU A 63 5.54 -7.32 -9.11
CA LEU A 63 5.33 -7.42 -7.67
C LEU A 63 6.20 -6.39 -6.94
N LEU A 64 5.55 -5.56 -6.14
CA LEU A 64 6.15 -4.54 -5.30
C LEU A 64 6.20 -5.03 -3.86
N ASP A 65 7.37 -4.96 -3.25
CA ASP A 65 7.61 -5.16 -1.83
C ASP A 65 7.87 -3.81 -1.17
N ILE A 66 6.96 -3.39 -0.29
CA ILE A 66 6.96 -2.09 0.36
C ILE A 66 7.11 -2.33 1.85
N ARG A 67 8.17 -1.77 2.45
CA ARG A 67 8.50 -1.97 3.87
C ARG A 67 8.47 -0.66 4.63
N LEU A 68 7.79 -0.67 5.78
CA LEU A 68 7.85 0.40 6.76
C LEU A 68 8.76 -0.06 7.89
N PRO A 69 10.01 0.46 7.96
CA PRO A 69 11.01 0.00 8.93
C PRO A 69 10.76 0.52 10.35
N ALA A 70 9.87 1.51 10.51
CA ALA A 70 9.40 1.90 11.83
C ALA A 70 8.76 0.69 12.52
N ARG A 71 8.76 0.66 13.86
CA ARG A 71 8.12 -0.41 14.64
C ARG A 71 6.70 -0.06 15.09
N SER A 72 6.29 1.18 14.85
CA SER A 72 5.03 1.77 15.28
C SER A 72 4.53 2.80 14.28
N ASP A 73 3.26 3.17 14.43
CA ASP A 73 2.67 4.32 13.76
C ASP A 73 3.14 5.66 14.38
N ASP A 74 2.60 6.78 13.89
CA ASP A 74 2.96 8.13 14.35
C ASP A 74 2.37 8.46 15.74
N THR A 75 1.45 7.63 16.25
CA THR A 75 0.89 7.74 17.62
C THR A 75 1.66 6.93 18.66
N GLY A 76 2.65 6.15 18.21
CA GLY A 76 3.44 5.25 19.07
C GLY A 76 2.84 3.86 19.23
N ARG A 77 1.75 3.54 18.53
CA ARG A 77 1.11 2.22 18.57
C ARG A 77 1.95 1.22 17.75
N PRO A 78 2.33 0.05 18.31
CA PRO A 78 3.18 -0.91 17.61
C PRO A 78 2.41 -1.60 16.46
N TRP A 79 3.12 -1.97 15.39
CA TRP A 79 2.47 -2.58 14.22
C TRP A 79 1.62 -3.83 14.49
N PRO A 80 1.98 -4.75 15.40
CA PRO A 80 1.10 -5.88 15.75
C PRO A 80 -0.29 -5.44 16.23
N GLU A 81 -0.37 -4.35 17.01
CA GLU A 81 -1.64 -3.82 17.51
C GLU A 81 -2.41 -3.10 16.39
N VAL A 82 -1.73 -2.31 15.57
CA VAL A 82 -2.32 -1.67 14.40
C VAL A 82 -2.87 -2.72 13.42
N LEU A 83 -2.12 -3.78 13.15
CA LEU A 83 -2.55 -4.88 12.27
C LEU A 83 -3.73 -5.65 12.84
N HIS A 84 -3.71 -5.89 14.15
CA HIS A 84 -4.85 -6.51 14.83
C HIS A 84 -6.10 -5.66 14.65
N ALA A 85 -6.02 -4.36 14.92
CA ALA A 85 -7.13 -3.43 14.73
C ALA A 85 -7.58 -3.39 13.26
N MET A 86 -6.65 -3.22 12.31
CA MET A 86 -6.94 -3.26 10.87
C MET A 86 -7.65 -4.55 10.43
N SER A 87 -7.39 -5.69 11.08
CA SER A 87 -7.99 -6.97 10.68
C SER A 87 -9.40 -7.20 11.24
N HIS A 88 -9.82 -6.42 12.24
CA HIS A 88 -11.08 -6.65 12.98
C HIS A 88 -12.02 -5.44 12.96
N GLU A 89 -11.49 -4.24 12.72
CA GLU A 89 -12.23 -2.99 12.81
C GLU A 89 -12.37 -2.36 11.41
N PRO A 90 -13.61 -2.16 10.92
CA PRO A 90 -13.85 -1.67 9.55
C PRO A 90 -13.46 -0.21 9.33
N GLU A 91 -13.25 0.56 10.40
CA GLU A 91 -12.91 1.98 10.31
C GLU A 91 -11.45 2.20 9.87
N TRP A 92 -10.62 1.17 9.99
CA TRP A 92 -9.24 1.24 9.58
C TRP A 92 -9.07 1.07 8.09
N SER A 93 -8.07 1.76 7.53
CA SER A 93 -7.77 1.68 6.10
C SER A 93 -6.28 1.76 5.81
N LEU A 94 -5.87 1.06 4.76
CA LEU A 94 -4.53 1.13 4.20
C LEU A 94 -4.62 1.65 2.76
N SER A 95 -3.82 2.65 2.42
CA SER A 95 -3.76 3.17 1.06
C SER A 95 -2.31 3.28 0.61
N VAL A 96 -2.05 2.87 -0.63
CA VAL A 96 -0.71 2.89 -1.23
C VAL A 96 -0.77 3.67 -2.54
N SER A 97 0.13 4.62 -2.72
CA SER A 97 0.30 5.27 -4.02
C SER A 97 1.74 5.22 -4.42
N VAL A 98 2.01 4.90 -5.68
CA VAL A 98 3.36 4.86 -6.25
C VAL A 98 3.48 5.99 -7.24
N GLN A 99 4.49 6.83 -7.08
CA GLN A 99 4.78 7.88 -8.04
C GLN A 99 5.97 7.48 -8.90
N ASP A 100 5.76 7.45 -10.21
CA ASP A 100 6.78 7.21 -11.21
C ASP A 100 7.03 8.51 -12.00
N ARG A 101 8.29 8.89 -12.18
CA ARG A 101 8.63 10.15 -12.90
C ARG A 101 8.39 10.07 -14.41
N ALA A 102 8.51 8.90 -15.02
CA ALA A 102 8.35 8.69 -16.45
C ALA A 102 6.86 8.54 -16.86
N ILE A 103 6.01 8.08 -15.95
CA ILE A 103 4.63 7.66 -16.26
C ILE A 103 3.58 8.52 -15.54
N GLY A 104 3.95 9.19 -14.44
CA GLY A 104 3.03 9.93 -13.57
C GLY A 104 2.68 9.17 -12.29
N ALA A 105 1.65 9.62 -11.56
CA ALA A 105 1.25 8.99 -10.31
C ALA A 105 0.24 7.84 -10.54
N ALA A 106 0.57 6.63 -10.09
CA ALA A 106 -0.36 5.53 -9.95
C ALA A 106 -0.86 5.46 -8.49
N ARG A 107 -2.17 5.38 -8.28
CA ARG A 107 -2.77 5.28 -6.94
C ARG A 107 -3.55 3.97 -6.85
N GLY A 108 -3.35 3.23 -5.76
CA GLY A 108 -4.11 2.03 -5.43
C GLY A 108 -4.68 2.19 -4.04
N ARG A 109 -5.99 2.37 -3.93
CA ARG A 109 -6.66 2.39 -2.63
C ARG A 109 -7.01 0.97 -2.22
N HIS A 110 -6.74 0.58 -0.98
CA HIS A 110 -7.38 -0.59 -0.39
C HIS A 110 -8.48 -0.06 0.56
N GLY A 111 -9.73 -0.46 0.30
CA GLY A 111 -10.87 -0.15 1.16
C GLY A 111 -10.97 -1.12 2.33
N ILE A 112 -11.54 -0.64 3.43
CA ILE A 112 -12.07 -1.32 4.64
C ILE A 112 -11.74 -2.82 4.73
N VAL A 113 -10.89 -3.18 5.68
CA VAL A 113 -10.61 -4.58 6.03
C VAL A 113 -11.65 -5.02 7.08
N THR A 114 -12.83 -5.44 6.61
CA THR A 114 -13.79 -6.17 7.46
C THR A 114 -13.28 -7.59 7.66
N GLY A 115 -13.20 -8.03 8.92
CA GLY A 115 -12.67 -9.33 9.31
C GLY A 115 -13.25 -10.53 8.53
N ALA A 116 -12.39 -11.53 8.40
CA ALA A 116 -12.57 -12.80 7.67
C ALA A 116 -12.49 -12.69 6.14
N GLY A 117 -11.27 -12.86 5.61
CA GLY A 117 -11.03 -13.09 4.19
C GLY A 117 -10.66 -11.82 3.45
N MET A 118 -9.51 -11.85 2.76
CA MET A 118 -9.19 -10.88 1.72
C MET A 118 -10.35 -10.84 0.73
N HIS A 119 -11.14 -9.76 0.76
CA HIS A 119 -12.01 -9.41 -0.35
C HIS A 119 -11.35 -8.31 -1.15
N GLU A 120 -11.06 -8.63 -2.41
CA GLU A 120 -10.69 -7.66 -3.43
C GLU A 120 -11.76 -6.56 -3.47
N GLY A 121 -11.36 -5.30 -3.32
CA GLY A 121 -12.26 -4.21 -3.73
C GLY A 121 -12.04 -2.86 -3.08
N ALA A 122 -11.27 -2.00 -3.74
CA ALA A 122 -11.81 -0.77 -4.31
C ALA A 122 -10.81 -0.24 -5.36
N LEU A 123 -11.17 -0.38 -6.63
CA LEU A 123 -10.41 0.17 -7.75
C LEU A 123 -10.53 1.70 -7.74
N ASP A 124 -9.43 2.41 -7.46
CA ASP A 124 -9.31 3.83 -7.81
C ASP A 124 -8.45 3.95 -9.08
N ILE A 125 -9.09 4.32 -10.19
CA ILE A 125 -8.46 4.53 -11.50
C ILE A 125 -7.78 5.91 -11.48
N ALA A 126 -6.46 5.95 -11.70
CA ALA A 126 -5.74 7.20 -11.90
C ALA A 126 -5.76 7.62 -13.38
N VAL A 127 -6.36 8.78 -13.67
CA VAL A 127 -6.27 9.44 -14.98
C VAL A 127 -5.02 10.33 -14.99
N GLY A 128 -3.99 9.93 -15.75
CA GLY A 128 -2.87 10.81 -16.04
C GLY A 128 -3.25 11.79 -17.14
N VAL A 129 -3.27 13.09 -16.83
CA VAL A 129 -3.36 14.15 -17.84
C VAL A 129 -1.93 14.52 -18.23
N ARG A 130 -1.53 14.24 -19.48
CA ARG A 130 -0.29 14.81 -20.04
C ARG A 130 -0.53 16.30 -20.32
N PRO A 131 0.43 17.20 -20.03
CA PRO A 131 0.42 18.55 -20.57
C PRO A 131 0.57 18.54 -22.10
#